data_AF-A0A165MFT9-F1
#
_entry.id   AF-A0A165MFT9-F1
#
_cell.length_a   1.000
_cell.length_b   1.000
_cell.length_c   1.000
_cell.angle_alpha   90.00
_cell.angle_beta   90.00
_cell.angle_gamma   90.00
#
_symmetry.space_group_name_H-M   'P 1'
#
loop_
_entity.id
_entity.type
_entity.pdbx_description
1 polymer ?
#
loop_
_entity_poly.entity_id
_entity_poly.type
_entity_poly.pdbx_seq_one_letter_code
_entity_poly.pdbx_strand_id
1 'polypeptide(L)'
;HKEAYEKADILNRDFSFRNIVLIGDENNERGILIDWDLSRSLKSLDGENARVRGRTGTWQFISHALLKDPTKKHVFQDNFESSFWILLWTCIHYIPSNLPTEGLIHIMDLVFD
;
A
#
# COMPACT_ATOMS: atom_id res chain seq x y z
N HIS A 1 -4.43 -10.43 0.87
CA HIS A 1 -5.32 -9.24 0.98
C HIS A 1 -6.76 -9.57 0.57
N LYS A 2 -7.03 -9.99 -0.67
CA LYS A 2 -8.37 -10.38 -1.16
C LYS A 2 -9.12 -11.29 -0.19
N GLU A 3 -8.49 -12.36 0.29
CA GLU A 3 -9.13 -13.27 1.25
C GLU A 3 -9.46 -12.63 2.59
N ALA A 4 -8.63 -11.72 3.11
CA ALA A 4 -8.92 -11.02 4.36
C ALA A 4 -10.13 -10.08 4.21
N TYR A 5 -10.25 -9.43 3.05
CA TYR A 5 -11.40 -8.61 2.71
C TYR A 5 -12.67 -9.46 2.56
N GLU A 6 -12.62 -10.52 1.73
CA GLU A 6 -13.80 -11.33 1.39
C GLU A 6 -14.27 -12.25 2.53
N LYS A 7 -13.34 -12.80 3.33
CA LYS A 7 -13.67 -13.80 4.36
C LYS A 7 -13.79 -13.23 5.76
N ALA A 8 -13.12 -12.10 6.04
CA ALA A 8 -13.04 -11.54 7.39
C ALA A 8 -13.52 -10.09 7.49
N ASP A 9 -13.96 -9.48 6.39
CA ASP A 9 -14.32 -8.06 6.32
C ASP A 9 -13.21 -7.15 6.87
N ILE A 10 -11.94 -7.50 6.64
CA ILE A 10 -10.78 -6.72 7.13
C ILE A 10 -10.12 -5.97 5.98
N LEU A 11 -9.95 -4.67 6.17
CA LEU A 11 -9.19 -3.78 5.31
C LEU A 11 -7.83 -3.48 5.95
N ASN A 12 -6.74 -3.80 5.25
CA ASN A 12 -5.40 -3.36 5.67
C ASN A 12 -5.26 -1.88 5.28
N ARG A 13 -4.74 -1.03 6.17
CA ARG A 13 -4.60 0.41 5.89
C ARG A 13 -3.16 0.89 5.84
N ASP A 14 -2.19 -0.01 5.94
CA ASP A 14 -0.77 0.29 5.87
C ASP A 14 -0.05 -0.64 4.88
N PHE A 15 -0.22 -0.30 3.60
CA PHE A 15 0.56 -0.93 2.56
C PHE A 15 1.90 -0.22 2.42
N SER A 16 2.97 -0.98 2.57
CA SER A 16 4.32 -0.53 2.25
C SER A 16 5.14 -1.69 1.68
N PHE A 17 6.18 -1.37 0.91
CA PHE A 17 7.15 -2.37 0.45
C PHE A 17 7.71 -3.20 1.62
N ARG A 18 7.93 -2.57 2.78
CA ARG A 18 8.46 -3.23 3.98
C ARG A 18 7.47 -4.20 4.63
N ASN A 19 6.18 -4.03 4.35
CA ASN A 19 5.12 -4.88 4.90
C ASN A 19 4.84 -6.10 4.01
N ILE A 20 5.62 -6.33 2.95
CA ILE A 20 5.51 -7.50 2.08
C ILE A 20 6.75 -8.38 2.29
N VAL A 21 6.55 -9.56 2.85
CA VAL A 21 7.59 -10.57 3.02
C VAL A 21 7.42 -11.64 1.96
N LEU A 22 8.45 -11.84 1.15
CA LEU A 22 8.52 -12.96 0.22
C LEU A 22 9.00 -14.19 0.99
N ILE A 23 8.23 -15.27 0.95
CA ILE A 23 8.60 -16.56 1.54
C ILE A 23 8.48 -17.66 0.49
N GLY A 24 9.32 -18.69 0.61
CA GLY A 24 9.28 -19.85 -0.27
C GLY A 24 10.66 -20.23 -0.78
N ASP A 25 10.68 -21.22 -1.65
CA ASP A 25 11.84 -21.66 -2.44
C ASP A 25 11.56 -21.42 -3.92
N GLU A 26 12.52 -21.77 -4.78
CA GLU A 26 12.50 -21.56 -6.23
C GLU A 26 11.21 -22.04 -6.93
N ASN A 27 10.47 -22.99 -6.34
CA ASN A 27 9.26 -23.56 -6.95
C ASN A 27 7.95 -23.11 -6.28
N ASN A 28 8.02 -22.41 -5.14
CA ASN A 28 6.82 -22.04 -4.37
C ASN A 28 7.00 -20.71 -3.62
N GLU A 29 7.44 -19.67 -4.32
CA GLU A 29 7.49 -18.32 -3.78
C GLU A 29 6.08 -17.71 -3.63
N ARG A 30 5.85 -17.06 -2.49
CA ARG A 30 4.62 -16.31 -2.21
C ARG A 30 4.90 -15.08 -1.36
N GLY A 31 4.16 -14.01 -1.63
CA GLY A 31 4.17 -12.81 -0.80
C GLY A 31 3.16 -12.90 0.35
N ILE A 32 3.63 -12.64 1.57
CA ILE A 32 2.79 -12.46 2.76
C ILE A 32 2.79 -10.98 3.15
N LEU A 33 1.60 -10.42 3.36
CA LEU A 33 1.45 -9.13 4.01
C LEU A 33 1.57 -9.30 5.52
N ILE A 34 2.50 -8.57 6.11
CA ILE A 34 2.68 -8.44 7.56
C ILE A 34 2.12 -7.08 8.03
N ASP A 35 2.27 -6.81 9.32
CA ASP A 35 1.90 -5.53 9.95
C ASP A 35 0.42 -5.15 9.75
N TRP A 36 -0.45 -5.83 10.50
CA TRP A 36 -1.89 -5.65 10.46
C TRP A 36 -2.41 -4.71 11.57
N ASP A 37 -1.52 -4.05 12.31
CA ASP A 37 -1.87 -3.26 13.50
C ASP A 37 -2.76 -2.05 13.17
N LEU A 38 -2.70 -1.58 11.92
CA LEU A 38 -3.51 -0.47 11.40
C LEU A 38 -4.76 -0.92 10.64
N SER A 39 -4.96 -2.23 10.50
CA SER A 39 -6.12 -2.81 9.83
C SER A 39 -7.43 -2.50 10.55
N ARG A 40 -8.54 -2.51 9.80
CA ARG A 40 -9.87 -2.27 10.36
C ARG A 40 -10.91 -3.20 9.76
N SER A 41 -11.86 -3.60 10.60
CA SER A 41 -13.05 -4.28 10.14
C SER A 41 -13.97 -3.30 9.41
N LEU A 42 -14.55 -3.70 8.28
CA LEU A 42 -15.52 -2.90 7.53
C LEU A 42 -16.75 -2.56 8.39
N LYS A 43 -17.14 -3.44 9.31
CA LYS A 43 -18.27 -3.24 10.23
C LYS A 43 -18.05 -2.11 11.24
N SER A 44 -16.79 -1.78 11.57
CA SER A 44 -16.47 -0.67 12.47
C SER A 44 -16.34 0.68 11.76
N LEU A 45 -16.29 0.69 10.41
CA LEU A 45 -16.20 1.91 9.60
C LEU A 45 -17.53 2.69 9.51
N ASP A 46 -18.66 2.05 9.84
CA ASP A 46 -19.99 2.66 9.77
C ASP A 46 -20.43 3.34 11.07
N GLY A 47 -19.85 2.96 12.22
CA GLY A 47 -20.26 3.46 13.54
C GLY A 47 -19.35 4.51 14.17
N GLU A 48 -18.07 4.59 13.77
CA GLU A 48 -17.15 5.58 14.31
C GLU A 48 -17.09 6.82 13.43
N ASN A 49 -17.47 7.98 14.00
CA ASN A 49 -17.10 9.29 13.46
C ASN A 49 -15.62 9.24 13.07
N ALA A 50 -15.34 9.60 11.83
CA ALA A 50 -14.04 9.59 11.14
C ALA A 50 -12.94 10.29 11.95
N ARG A 51 -12.52 9.70 13.08
CA ARG A 51 -11.40 10.15 13.89
C ARG A 51 -10.15 9.84 13.07
N VAL A 52 -9.81 10.75 12.16
CA VAL A 52 -8.53 11.45 11.93
C VAL A 52 -7.23 10.61 11.84
N ARG A 53 -7.27 9.30 12.09
CA ARG A 53 -6.20 8.30 11.86
C ARG A 53 -6.33 7.66 10.47
N GLY A 54 -6.79 8.42 9.48
CA GLY A 54 -6.87 7.99 8.08
C GLY A 54 -5.52 8.03 7.33
N ARG A 55 -4.52 8.72 7.92
CA ARG A 55 -3.13 8.79 7.44
C ARG A 55 -2.21 7.94 8.29
N THR A 56 -2.60 6.70 8.54
CA THR A 56 -1.69 5.72 9.11
C THR A 56 -1.13 4.92 7.96
N GLY A 57 0.19 4.96 7.78
CA GLY A 57 0.90 4.23 6.76
C GLY A 57 1.97 5.06 6.06
N THR A 58 2.71 4.44 5.14
CA THR A 58 3.81 5.09 4.41
C THR A 58 3.26 6.03 3.34
N TRP A 59 3.48 7.34 3.49
CA TRP A 59 2.79 8.37 2.70
C TRP A 59 2.97 8.23 1.19
N GLN A 60 4.15 7.75 0.75
CA GLN A 60 4.48 7.46 -0.65
C GLN A 60 3.54 6.45 -1.32
N PHE A 61 2.84 5.63 -0.54
CA PHE A 61 1.96 4.58 -1.05
C PHE A 61 0.48 4.85 -0.72
N ILE A 62 0.14 6.01 -0.16
CA ILE A 62 -1.26 6.37 0.10
C ILE A 62 -1.93 6.77 -1.22
N SER A 63 -3.18 6.32 -1.43
CA SER A 63 -3.94 6.68 -2.62
C SER A 63 -4.13 8.19 -2.76
N HIS A 64 -4.18 8.68 -4.00
CA HIS A 64 -4.40 10.09 -4.30
C HIS A 64 -5.68 10.61 -3.62
N ALA A 65 -6.75 9.82 -3.64
CA ALA A 65 -8.02 10.20 -3.06
C ALA A 65 -7.95 10.39 -1.53
N LEU A 66 -7.19 9.55 -0.82
CA LEU A 66 -6.94 9.71 0.63
C LEU A 66 -6.00 10.87 0.94
N LEU A 67 -5.06 11.19 0.05
CA LEU A 67 -4.18 12.35 0.20
C LEU A 67 -4.95 13.66 0.03
N LYS A 68 -5.86 13.71 -0.95
CA LYS A 68 -6.63 14.90 -1.33
C LYS A 68 -7.75 15.26 -0.35
N ASP A 69 -8.44 14.26 0.19
CA ASP A 69 -9.54 14.45 1.13
C ASP A 69 -9.25 13.76 2.48
N PRO A 70 -8.86 14.51 3.52
CA PRO A 70 -8.58 13.97 4.84
C PRO A 70 -9.78 13.32 5.54
N THR A 71 -11.00 13.56 5.05
CA THR A 71 -12.25 13.02 5.61
C THR A 71 -12.71 11.75 4.90
N LYS A 72 -12.09 11.43 3.75
CA LYS A 72 -12.41 10.24 2.97
C LYS A 72 -12.16 8.98 3.79
N LYS A 73 -13.13 8.06 3.75
CA LYS A 73 -12.95 6.70 4.30
C LYS A 73 -12.01 5.90 3.40
N HIS A 74 -11.07 5.19 4.03
CA HIS A 74 -10.23 4.20 3.36
C HIS A 74 -11.12 3.05 2.86
N VAL A 75 -11.04 2.74 1.57
CA VAL A 75 -11.78 1.64 0.91
C VAL A 75 -10.84 0.70 0.18
N PHE A 76 -11.34 -0.45 -0.25
CA PHE A 76 -10.57 -1.47 -0.98
C PHE A 76 -9.80 -0.92 -2.19
N GLN A 77 -10.40 0.01 -2.94
CA GLN A 77 -9.76 0.65 -4.09
C GLN A 77 -8.49 1.42 -3.71
N ASP A 78 -8.44 2.01 -2.51
CA ASP A 78 -7.25 2.72 -2.05
C ASP A 78 -6.08 1.75 -1.83
N ASN A 79 -6.35 0.53 -1.31
CA ASN A 79 -5.31 -0.51 -1.20
C ASN A 79 -4.82 -1.01 -2.54
N PHE A 80 -5.70 -1.06 -3.54
CA PHE A 80 -5.29 -1.42 -4.89
C PHE A 80 -4.35 -0.36 -5.47
N GLU A 81 -4.65 0.92 -5.26
CA GLU A 81 -3.76 2.02 -5.66
C GLU A 81 -2.41 1.96 -4.91
N SER A 82 -2.42 1.70 -3.60
CA SER A 82 -1.20 1.48 -2.82
C SER A 82 -0.34 0.34 -3.39
N SER A 83 -0.96 -0.75 -3.83
CA SER A 83 -0.23 -1.88 -4.44
C SER A 83 0.46 -1.51 -5.75
N PHE A 84 -0.16 -0.62 -6.54
CA PHE A 84 0.44 -0.08 -7.75
C PHE A 84 1.67 0.78 -7.42
N TRP A 85 1.56 1.68 -6.43
CA TRP A 85 2.68 2.54 -6.02
C TRP A 85 3.87 1.73 -5.49
N ILE A 86 3.62 0.68 -4.71
CA ILE A 86 4.67 -0.23 -4.23
C ILE A 86 5.33 -0.98 -5.39
N LEU A 87 4.54 -1.48 -6.35
CA LEU A 87 5.08 -2.16 -7.51
C LEU A 87 5.97 -1.23 -8.33
N LEU A 88 5.51 -0.01 -8.61
CA LEU A 88 6.29 1.00 -9.33
C LEU A 88 7.60 1.33 -8.60
N TRP A 89 7.53 1.59 -7.30
CA TRP A 89 8.70 1.86 -6.47
C TRP A 89 9.72 0.71 -6.51
N THR A 90 9.23 -0.54 -6.43
CA THR A 90 10.06 -1.75 -6.50
C THR A 90 10.70 -1.90 -7.88
N CYS A 91 9.95 -1.68 -8.96
CA CYS A 91 10.46 -1.75 -10.32
C CYS A 91 11.62 -0.79 -10.55
N ILE A 92 11.47 0.46 -10.10
CA ILE A 92 12.51 1.49 -10.28
C ILE A 92 13.78 1.16 -9.49
N HIS A 93 13.65 0.57 -8.29
CA HIS A 93 14.81 0.24 -7.45
C HIS A 93 15.55 -1.03 -7.84
N TYR A 94 14.82 -2.07 -8.28
CA TYR A 94 15.38 -3.42 -8.35
C TYR A 94 15.37 -4.03 -9.75
N ILE A 95 14.60 -3.49 -10.69
CA ILE A 95 14.59 -4.01 -12.07
C ILE A 95 15.61 -3.22 -12.90
N PRO A 96 16.55 -3.89 -13.59
CA PRO A 96 17.47 -3.23 -14.50
C PRO A 96 16.71 -2.40 -15.54
N SER A 97 17.10 -1.14 -15.69
CA SER A 97 16.51 -0.21 -16.65
C SER A 97 17.57 0.31 -17.60
N ASN A 98 17.15 0.65 -18.82
CA ASN A 98 18.00 1.34 -19.79
C ASN A 98 18.11 2.85 -19.51
N LEU A 99 17.38 3.36 -18.50
CA LEU A 99 17.50 4.75 -18.06
C LEU A 99 18.81 4.96 -17.29
N PRO A 100 19.52 6.08 -17.53
CA PRO A 100 20.64 6.47 -16.68
C PRO A 100 20.21 6.65 -15.22
N THR A 101 21.13 6.45 -14.28
CA THR A 101 20.88 6.62 -12.84
C THR A 101 20.26 7.97 -12.50
N GLU A 102 20.72 9.06 -13.12
CA GLU A 102 20.15 10.40 -12.94
C GLU A 102 18.67 10.46 -13.33
N GLY A 103 18.28 9.76 -14.39
CA GLY A 103 16.88 9.65 -14.81
C GLY A 103 16.02 8.87 -13.82
N LEU A 104 16.58 7.81 -13.22
CA LEU A 104 15.89 7.04 -12.17
C LEU A 104 15.71 7.86 -10.89
N ILE A 105 16.75 8.60 -10.47
CA ILE A 105 16.68 9.53 -9.33
C ILE A 105 15.63 10.60 -9.58
N HIS A 106 15.62 11.21 -10.77
CA HIS A 106 14.63 12.22 -11.11
C HIS A 106 13.19 11.70 -11.03
N ILE A 107 12.92 10.48 -11.50
CA ILE A 107 11.60 9.86 -11.40
C ILE A 107 11.23 9.59 -9.93
N MET A 108 12.20 9.12 -9.13
CA MET A 108 11.99 8.93 -7.68
C MET A 108 11.60 10.23 -7.01
N ASP A 109 12.37 11.29 -7.21
CA ASP A 109 12.12 12.61 -6.61
C ASP A 109 10.79 13.21 -7.09
N LEU A 110 10.39 12.97 -8.34
CA LEU A 110 9.16 13.53 -8.90
C LEU A 110 7.89 12.83 -8.38
N VAL A 111 7.98 11.53 -8.12
CA VAL A 111 6.80 10.67 -7.85
C VAL A 111 6.67 10.35 -6.36
N PHE A 112 7.78 10.22 -5.64
CA PHE A 112 7.82 9.66 -4.29
C PHE A 112 8.43 10.58 -3.21
N ASP A 113 8.90 11.79 -3.56
CA ASP A 113 9.36 12.85 -2.63
C ASP A 113 8.62 14.18 -2.85
#